data_AF-A0A8D0XDR9-F1
#
_entry.id   AF-A0A8D0XDR9-F1
#
_cell.length_a   1.000
_cell.length_b   1.000
_cell.length_c   1.000
_cell.angle_alpha   90.00
_cell.angle_beta   90.00
_cell.angle_gamma   90.00
#
_symmetry.space_group_name_H-M   'P 1'
#
loop_
_entity.id
_entity.type
_entity.pdbx_description
1 polymer ?
#
loop_
_entity_poly.entity_id
_entity_poly.type
_entity_poly.pdbx_seq_one_letter_code
_entity_poly.pdbx_strand_id
1 'polypeptide(L)'
;MTFHLLWACVIIGCIFVSLGRASNTPDVYPPLWKESPGQFSDYKVEDGKYIINIWHYLERLGTYKILLNKTAKYFEKFAPENEQNILWGLPVHHGWQYRTGRLADPTQRTNCGHESGDYLCISVDSWWADLNYYLSAMPFLAAVDSGIMGISSDNITFLPPSKDQTNFCYNVSSCYSSFPETMKKWNKFYQVFGVFFLVLPYPIFSHQINCIQSPLKSWLHSACLLYFQAN
;
A
#
# COMPACT_ATOMS: atom_id res chain seq x y z
N MET A 1 34.17 7.14 14.61
CA MET A 1 33.57 8.26 13.84
C MET A 1 32.12 7.91 13.47
N THR A 2 31.23 7.85 14.46
CA THR A 2 29.85 7.32 14.33
C THR A 2 28.78 8.36 14.71
N PHE A 3 29.17 9.63 14.87
CA PHE A 3 28.27 10.69 15.35
C PHE A 3 27.58 11.51 14.26
N HIS A 4 27.95 11.35 12.98
CA HIS A 4 27.40 12.18 11.88
C HIS A 4 26.15 11.60 11.19
N LEU A 5 25.82 10.32 11.40
CA LEU A 5 24.64 9.69 10.76
C LEU A 5 23.33 9.98 11.49
N LEU A 6 23.37 10.22 12.81
CA LEU A 6 22.18 10.49 13.62
C LEU A 6 21.56 11.86 13.35
N TRP A 7 22.36 12.86 12.99
CA TRP A 7 21.87 14.21 12.69
C TRP A 7 21.25 14.34 11.30
N ALA A 8 21.71 13.57 10.31
CA ALA A 8 21.10 13.53 8.98
C ALA A 8 19.66 12.96 9.01
N CYS A 9 19.41 11.96 9.87
CA CYS A 9 18.08 11.35 10.06
C CYS A 9 17.05 12.30 10.69
N VAL A 10 17.49 13.21 11.56
CA VAL A 10 16.60 14.22 12.19
C VAL A 10 16.18 15.26 11.15
N ILE A 11 17.08 15.68 10.26
CA ILE A 11 16.77 16.69 9.24
C ILE A 11 15.79 16.15 8.18
N ILE A 12 15.94 14.90 7.74
CA ILE A 12 15.00 14.28 6.80
C ILE A 12 13.63 14.02 7.46
N GLY A 13 13.61 13.70 8.76
CA GLY A 13 12.37 13.59 9.54
C GLY A 13 11.63 14.91 9.75
N CYS A 14 12.35 16.05 9.82
CA CYS A 14 11.76 17.37 10.04
C CYS A 14 11.19 18.02 8.75
N ILE A 15 11.61 17.58 7.56
CA ILE A 15 11.06 18.10 6.29
C ILE A 15 9.60 17.65 6.08
N PHE A 16 9.19 16.51 6.64
CA PHE A 16 7.80 16.05 6.57
C PHE A 16 6.84 16.74 7.56
N VAL A 17 7.36 17.51 8.53
CA VAL A 17 6.55 18.18 9.56
C VAL A 17 6.11 19.59 9.15
N SER A 18 6.73 20.21 8.14
CA SER A 18 6.57 21.66 7.91
C SER A 18 5.78 22.08 6.65
N LEU A 19 4.98 21.21 6.04
CA LEU A 19 4.05 21.62 4.97
C LEU A 19 2.59 21.69 5.45
N GLY A 20 2.38 22.25 6.64
CA GLY A 20 1.07 22.67 7.13
C GLY A 20 0.72 24.08 6.66
N ARG A 21 0.55 24.30 5.34
CA ARG A 21 -0.17 25.49 4.87
C ARG A 21 -1.60 25.07 4.55
N ALA A 22 -2.50 25.47 5.43
CA ALA A 22 -3.94 25.27 5.29
C ALA A 22 -4.40 25.74 3.89
N SER A 23 -4.82 24.77 3.08
CA SER A 23 -5.66 25.01 1.91
C SER A 23 -7.02 24.36 2.21
N ASN A 24 -8.07 25.07 1.83
CA ASN A 24 -9.47 24.81 2.14
C ASN A 24 -9.83 23.32 2.00
N THR A 25 -10.27 22.71 3.10
CA THR A 25 -10.67 21.29 3.25
C THR A 25 -10.02 20.34 2.22
N PRO A 26 -8.84 19.77 2.52
CA PRO A 26 -8.31 18.72 1.66
C PRO A 26 -9.33 17.59 1.63
N ASP A 27 -9.67 17.11 0.43
CA ASP A 27 -10.43 15.88 0.27
C ASP A 27 -9.83 14.84 1.21
N VAL A 28 -10.59 14.42 2.22
CA VAL A 28 -10.18 13.43 3.23
C VAL A 28 -9.74 12.13 2.56
N TYR A 29 -10.21 11.91 1.33
CA TYR A 29 -9.93 10.75 0.53
C TYR A 29 -8.91 11.02 -0.59
N PRO A 30 -8.21 9.98 -1.05
CA PRO A 30 -7.40 10.05 -2.26
C PRO A 30 -8.23 10.49 -3.48
N PRO A 31 -7.58 11.05 -4.51
CA PRO A 31 -8.23 11.35 -5.78
C PRO A 31 -8.97 10.14 -6.32
N LEU A 32 -10.16 10.38 -6.89
CA LEU A 32 -10.98 9.35 -7.52
C LEU A 32 -11.37 8.19 -6.59
N TRP A 33 -11.47 8.45 -5.28
CA TRP A 33 -11.84 7.43 -4.29
C TRP A 33 -13.24 6.86 -4.48
N LYS A 34 -14.20 7.65 -4.97
CA LYS A 34 -15.58 7.17 -5.15
C LYS A 34 -15.67 6.25 -6.36
N GLU A 35 -14.89 6.55 -7.37
CA GLU A 35 -14.78 5.87 -8.66
C GLU A 35 -13.98 4.57 -8.57
N SER A 36 -13.11 4.43 -7.55
CA SER A 36 -12.33 3.21 -7.36
C SER A 36 -13.18 2.02 -6.86
N PRO A 37 -12.84 0.79 -7.28
CA PRO A 37 -13.49 -0.44 -6.83
C PRO A 37 -13.61 -0.52 -5.30
N GLY A 38 -14.79 -0.89 -4.79
CA GLY A 38 -15.07 -1.00 -3.35
C GLY A 38 -15.11 -2.43 -2.83
N GLN A 39 -15.21 -3.42 -3.72
CA GLN A 39 -15.36 -4.84 -3.42
C GLN A 39 -14.79 -5.71 -4.56
N PHE A 40 -14.54 -6.99 -4.29
CA PHE A 40 -13.91 -7.88 -5.28
C PHE A 40 -14.72 -8.06 -6.57
N SER A 41 -16.06 -8.09 -6.45
CA SER A 41 -16.98 -8.20 -7.60
C SER A 41 -16.97 -7.01 -8.55
N ASP A 42 -16.32 -5.91 -8.17
CA ASP A 42 -16.16 -4.75 -9.05
C ASP A 42 -15.00 -4.95 -10.05
N TYR A 43 -14.15 -5.97 -9.84
CA TYR A 43 -13.07 -6.33 -10.77
C TYR A 43 -13.51 -7.36 -11.79
N LYS A 44 -12.75 -7.43 -12.88
CA LYS A 44 -12.91 -8.47 -13.89
C LYS A 44 -12.64 -9.86 -13.28
N VAL A 45 -13.44 -10.84 -13.69
CA VAL A 45 -13.24 -12.26 -13.34
C VAL A 45 -12.88 -13.05 -14.59
N GLU A 46 -11.78 -13.79 -14.53
CA GLU A 46 -11.34 -14.73 -15.58
C GLU A 46 -10.96 -16.06 -14.92
N ASP A 47 -11.45 -17.18 -15.46
CA ASP A 47 -11.20 -18.53 -14.93
C ASP A 47 -11.46 -18.68 -13.42
N GLY A 48 -12.48 -17.99 -12.92
CA GLY A 48 -12.85 -17.97 -11.51
C GLY A 48 -11.95 -17.12 -10.59
N LYS A 49 -11.03 -16.34 -11.17
CA LYS A 49 -10.10 -15.46 -10.44
C LYS A 49 -10.42 -13.99 -10.68
N TYR A 50 -10.35 -13.19 -9.62
CA TYR A 50 -10.35 -11.74 -9.74
C TYR A 50 -9.03 -11.27 -10.36
N ILE A 51 -9.13 -10.58 -11.49
CA ILE A 51 -8.01 -10.02 -12.22
C ILE A 51 -7.94 -8.53 -11.89
N ILE A 52 -6.81 -8.11 -11.30
CA ILE A 52 -6.59 -6.72 -10.90
C ILE A 52 -5.38 -6.17 -11.65
N ASN A 53 -5.58 -5.10 -12.42
CA ASN A 53 -4.47 -4.34 -12.97
C ASN A 53 -3.85 -3.45 -11.89
N ILE A 54 -2.90 -4.01 -11.16
CA ILE A 54 -2.20 -3.27 -10.11
C ILE A 54 -1.36 -2.12 -10.70
N TRP A 55 -1.14 -2.05 -12.02
CA TRP A 55 -0.48 -0.92 -12.71
C TRP A 55 -1.48 0.13 -13.24
N HIS A 56 -2.74 0.05 -12.81
CA HIS A 56 -3.76 1.07 -13.07
C HIS A 56 -4.17 1.75 -11.75
N TYR A 57 -4.21 3.09 -11.75
CA TYR A 57 -4.37 3.90 -10.55
C TYR A 57 -5.61 3.54 -9.73
N LEU A 58 -6.78 3.47 -10.38
CA LEU A 58 -8.06 3.17 -9.71
C LEU A 58 -8.10 1.75 -9.17
N GLU A 59 -7.56 0.80 -9.93
CA GLU A 59 -7.57 -0.61 -9.53
C GLU A 59 -6.62 -0.84 -8.35
N ARG A 60 -5.42 -0.26 -8.36
CA ARG A 60 -4.53 -0.25 -7.19
C ARG A 60 -5.20 0.44 -6.00
N LEU A 61 -5.85 1.58 -6.20
CA LEU A 61 -6.57 2.29 -5.14
C LEU A 61 -7.70 1.44 -4.55
N GLY A 62 -8.44 0.71 -5.38
CA GLY A 62 -9.51 -0.18 -4.96
C GLY A 62 -9.02 -1.32 -4.07
N THR A 63 -7.81 -1.84 -4.28
CA THR A 63 -7.22 -2.84 -3.37
C THR A 63 -7.10 -2.32 -1.94
N TYR A 64 -6.68 -1.06 -1.76
CA TYR A 64 -6.61 -0.43 -0.44
C TYR A 64 -7.99 -0.20 0.17
N LYS A 65 -8.97 0.20 -0.66
CA LYS A 65 -10.35 0.42 -0.23
C LYS A 65 -10.98 -0.87 0.30
N ILE A 66 -10.77 -1.98 -0.40
CA ILE A 66 -11.22 -3.31 0.05
C ILE A 66 -10.51 -3.71 1.34
N LEU A 67 -9.20 -3.54 1.42
CA LEU A 67 -8.42 -3.85 2.62
C LEU A 67 -8.94 -3.07 3.83
N LEU A 68 -9.17 -1.77 3.68
CA LEU A 68 -9.74 -0.92 4.73
C LEU A 68 -11.13 -1.38 5.17
N ASN A 69 -11.98 -1.74 4.21
CA ASN A 69 -13.33 -2.24 4.50
C ASN A 69 -13.29 -3.58 5.27
N LYS A 70 -12.47 -4.54 4.80
CA LYS A 70 -12.31 -5.85 5.44
C LYS A 70 -11.69 -5.79 6.84
N THR A 71 -10.91 -4.75 7.10
CA THR A 71 -10.27 -4.52 8.40
C THR A 71 -11.04 -3.55 9.31
N ALA A 72 -12.14 -2.95 8.84
CA ALA A 72 -12.86 -1.93 9.59
C ALA A 72 -13.36 -2.40 10.97
N LYS A 73 -13.83 -3.65 11.04
CA LYS A 73 -14.30 -4.29 12.28
C LYS A 73 -13.29 -4.28 13.44
N TYR A 74 -12.00 -4.17 13.15
CA TYR A 74 -10.96 -4.08 14.17
C TYR A 74 -10.82 -2.66 14.74
N PHE A 75 -11.36 -1.66 14.06
CA PHE A 75 -11.26 -0.23 14.43
C PHE A 75 -12.58 0.44 14.79
N GLU A 76 -13.72 -0.21 14.57
CA GLU A 76 -15.06 0.34 14.81
C GLU A 76 -15.24 0.97 16.20
N LYS A 77 -14.51 0.46 17.19
CA LYS A 77 -14.57 1.02 18.54
C LYS A 77 -13.90 2.42 18.58
N PHE A 78 -12.74 2.60 17.93
CA PHE A 78 -11.88 3.76 18.17
C PHE A 78 -12.37 5.05 17.53
N ALA A 79 -13.05 4.96 16.38
CA ALA A 79 -13.63 6.10 15.69
C ALA A 79 -14.76 5.65 14.74
N PRO A 80 -15.74 6.54 14.48
CA PRO A 80 -16.70 6.31 13.41
C PRO A 80 -16.01 6.23 12.05
N GLU A 81 -16.73 5.71 11.05
CA GLU A 81 -16.34 5.77 9.63
C GLU A 81 -14.94 5.22 9.31
N ASN A 82 -14.41 4.32 10.14
CA ASN A 82 -13.11 3.68 9.98
C ASN A 82 -11.91 4.67 10.01
N GLU A 83 -12.08 5.89 10.52
CA GLU A 83 -11.07 6.96 10.45
C GLU A 83 -9.73 6.60 11.10
N GLN A 84 -9.75 5.81 12.17
CA GLN A 84 -8.55 5.40 12.91
C GLN A 84 -7.89 4.11 12.38
N ASN A 85 -8.30 3.61 11.22
CA ASN A 85 -7.63 2.47 10.60
C ASN A 85 -6.22 2.84 10.17
N ILE A 86 -5.22 2.20 10.78
CA ILE A 86 -3.81 2.52 10.53
C ILE A 86 -3.37 2.26 9.07
N LEU A 87 -4.18 1.51 8.30
CA LEU A 87 -3.90 1.21 6.90
C LEU A 87 -4.26 2.37 5.96
N TRP A 88 -4.89 3.45 6.43
CA TRP A 88 -5.17 4.66 5.63
C TRP A 88 -3.91 5.30 5.03
N GLY A 89 -2.73 5.07 5.63
CA GLY A 89 -1.47 5.56 5.08
C GLY A 89 -1.20 5.08 3.65
N LEU A 90 -1.62 3.87 3.30
CA LEU A 90 -1.43 3.29 1.96
C LEU A 90 -2.17 4.08 0.86
N PRO A 91 -3.51 4.22 0.92
CA PRO A 91 -4.25 4.96 -0.11
C PRO A 91 -3.94 6.46 -0.11
N VAL A 92 -3.67 7.07 1.06
CA VAL A 92 -3.29 8.49 1.12
C VAL A 92 -1.96 8.75 0.41
N HIS A 93 -0.95 7.90 0.64
CA HIS A 93 0.34 8.01 -0.03
C HIS A 93 0.22 7.77 -1.54
N HIS A 94 -0.55 6.75 -1.96
CA HIS A 94 -0.83 6.48 -3.37
C HIS A 94 -1.53 7.66 -4.06
N GLY A 95 -2.51 8.29 -3.40
CA GLY A 95 -3.17 9.50 -3.90
C GLY A 95 -2.24 10.70 -4.04
N TRP A 96 -1.30 10.89 -3.10
CA TRP A 96 -0.28 11.92 -3.23
C TRP A 96 0.69 11.65 -4.40
N GLN A 97 1.11 10.40 -4.60
CA GLN A 97 1.98 10.03 -5.73
C GLN A 97 1.30 10.32 -7.07
N TYR A 98 0.01 10.01 -7.17
CA TYR A 98 -0.80 10.31 -8.35
C TYR A 98 -0.92 11.81 -8.62
N ARG A 99 -1.38 12.62 -7.65
CA ARG A 99 -1.54 14.08 -7.81
C ARG A 99 -0.25 14.79 -8.20
N THR A 100 0.89 14.23 -7.82
CA THR A 100 2.19 14.85 -8.06
C THR A 100 2.91 14.30 -9.29
N GLY A 101 2.25 13.48 -10.11
CA GLY A 101 2.82 12.89 -11.31
C GLY A 101 3.93 11.86 -11.05
N ARG A 102 4.14 11.46 -9.79
CA ARG A 102 5.20 10.52 -9.41
C ARG A 102 4.94 9.11 -9.92
N LEU A 103 3.70 8.77 -10.30
CA LEU A 103 3.37 7.47 -10.89
C LEU A 103 3.55 7.44 -12.42
N ALA A 104 3.73 8.59 -13.06
CA ALA A 104 3.85 8.71 -14.51
C ALA A 104 5.23 8.27 -15.02
N ASP A 105 5.34 8.03 -16.33
CA ASP A 105 6.61 7.73 -16.99
C ASP A 105 7.55 8.95 -16.93
N PRO A 106 8.68 8.88 -16.21
CA PRO A 106 9.61 10.01 -16.11
C PRO A 106 10.52 10.12 -17.35
N THR A 107 10.57 9.11 -18.20
CA THR A 107 11.49 9.03 -19.35
C THR A 107 10.95 9.74 -20.59
N GLN A 108 9.66 10.11 -20.60
CA GLN A 108 8.94 10.67 -21.74
C GLN A 108 8.93 9.77 -22.98
N ARG A 109 9.24 8.48 -22.83
CA ARG A 109 9.16 7.50 -23.92
C ARG A 109 7.73 7.04 -24.16
N THR A 110 6.88 7.14 -23.14
CA THR A 110 5.45 6.83 -23.19
C THR A 110 4.64 7.96 -22.57
N ASN A 111 3.36 8.01 -22.88
CA ASN A 111 2.41 8.96 -22.27
C ASN A 111 1.70 8.35 -21.03
N CYS A 112 2.26 7.30 -20.43
CA CYS A 112 1.68 6.65 -19.24
C CYS A 112 1.71 7.60 -18.03
N GLY A 113 0.54 7.82 -17.41
CA GLY A 113 0.35 8.71 -16.26
C GLY A 113 0.37 10.20 -16.60
N HIS A 114 0.44 10.56 -17.89
CA HIS A 114 0.39 11.94 -18.39
C HIS A 114 -1.00 12.26 -18.94
N GLU A 115 -1.44 13.50 -18.81
CA GLU A 115 -2.77 13.95 -19.29
C GLU A 115 -2.97 13.75 -20.80
N SER A 116 -1.89 13.80 -21.58
CA SER A 116 -1.89 13.59 -23.03
C SER A 116 -2.02 12.12 -23.45
N GLY A 117 -2.05 11.17 -22.50
CA GLY A 117 -2.17 9.75 -22.75
C GLY A 117 -3.09 9.05 -21.76
N ASP A 118 -2.68 7.87 -21.31
CA ASP A 118 -3.41 7.15 -20.27
C ASP A 118 -3.02 7.72 -18.90
N TYR A 119 -3.79 8.70 -18.44
CA TYR A 119 -3.57 9.39 -17.17
C TYR A 119 -3.72 8.48 -15.93
N LEU A 120 -4.35 7.32 -16.06
CA LEU A 120 -4.52 6.36 -14.96
C LEU A 120 -3.45 5.26 -14.97
N CYS A 121 -2.65 5.19 -16.03
CA CYS A 121 -1.51 4.27 -16.12
C CYS A 121 -0.45 4.60 -15.07
N ILE A 122 0.04 3.57 -14.38
CA ILE A 122 1.19 3.63 -13.48
C ILE A 122 2.39 3.08 -14.24
N SER A 123 3.40 3.91 -14.46
CA SER A 123 4.57 3.51 -15.24
C SER A 123 5.53 2.68 -14.40
N VAL A 124 5.95 1.53 -14.90
CA VAL A 124 7.03 0.74 -14.31
C VAL A 124 8.39 1.45 -14.41
N ASP A 125 8.55 2.45 -15.30
CA ASP A 125 9.73 3.32 -15.33
C ASP A 125 9.77 4.34 -14.18
N SER A 126 8.65 4.52 -13.45
CA SER A 126 8.67 5.36 -12.27
C SER A 126 9.31 4.63 -11.10
N TRP A 127 10.40 5.21 -10.59
CA TRP A 127 11.03 4.77 -9.35
C TRP A 127 10.05 4.71 -8.16
N TRP A 128 9.10 5.65 -8.10
CA TRP A 128 8.07 5.61 -7.07
C TRP A 128 7.12 4.44 -7.29
N ALA A 129 6.65 4.22 -8.51
CA ALA A 129 5.72 3.14 -8.82
C ALA A 129 6.32 1.75 -8.57
N ASP A 130 7.58 1.55 -9.00
CA ASP A 130 8.33 0.31 -8.88
C ASP A 130 8.50 -0.10 -7.41
N LEU A 131 9.08 0.78 -6.58
CA LEU A 131 9.24 0.50 -5.14
C LEU A 131 7.91 0.34 -4.42
N ASN A 132 6.90 1.15 -4.76
CA ASN A 132 5.61 1.08 -4.09
C ASN A 132 4.80 -0.15 -4.50
N TYR A 133 5.16 -0.85 -5.58
CA TYR A 133 4.59 -2.15 -5.90
C TYR A 133 4.69 -3.11 -4.71
N TYR A 134 5.86 -3.20 -4.08
CA TYR A 134 6.07 -4.09 -2.94
C TYR A 134 5.35 -3.62 -1.67
N LEU A 135 5.06 -2.33 -1.57
CA LEU A 135 4.25 -1.75 -0.49
C LEU A 135 2.74 -1.80 -0.77
N SER A 136 2.32 -2.18 -1.98
CA SER A 136 0.91 -2.29 -2.38
C SER A 136 0.48 -3.73 -2.58
N ALA A 137 1.16 -4.45 -3.48
CA ALA A 137 0.82 -5.78 -3.94
C ALA A 137 1.05 -6.82 -2.84
N MET A 138 2.21 -6.82 -2.21
CA MET A 138 2.55 -7.83 -1.21
C MET A 138 1.69 -7.77 0.05
N PRO A 139 1.45 -6.59 0.68
CA PRO A 139 0.59 -6.53 1.86
C PRO A 139 -0.84 -6.95 1.53
N PHE A 140 -1.34 -6.64 0.33
CA PHE A 140 -2.68 -7.05 -0.07
C PHE A 140 -2.77 -8.57 -0.27
N LEU A 141 -1.83 -9.17 -1.01
CA LEU A 141 -1.80 -10.63 -1.21
C LEU A 141 -1.56 -11.38 0.10
N ALA A 142 -0.75 -10.84 1.01
CA ALA A 142 -0.56 -11.43 2.34
C ALA A 142 -1.84 -11.35 3.21
N ALA A 143 -2.67 -10.31 3.02
CA ALA A 143 -3.97 -10.24 3.67
C ALA A 143 -4.97 -11.27 3.08
N VAL A 144 -4.92 -11.49 1.77
CA VAL A 144 -5.67 -12.59 1.14
C VAL A 144 -5.24 -13.93 1.75
N ASP A 145 -3.94 -14.17 1.81
CA ASP A 145 -3.36 -15.40 2.36
C ASP A 145 -3.62 -15.60 3.85
N SER A 146 -3.78 -14.51 4.62
CA SER A 146 -4.17 -14.60 6.03
C SER A 146 -5.65 -14.91 6.22
N GLY A 147 -6.44 -14.96 5.15
CA GLY A 147 -7.88 -15.19 5.17
C GLY A 147 -8.75 -13.98 5.55
N ILE A 148 -8.16 -12.82 5.87
CA ILE A 148 -8.92 -11.64 6.33
C ILE A 148 -9.82 -11.07 5.23
N MET A 149 -9.45 -11.31 3.97
CA MET A 149 -10.20 -10.86 2.79
C MET A 149 -11.44 -11.71 2.50
N GLY A 150 -11.52 -12.93 3.05
CA GLY A 150 -12.64 -13.84 2.83
C GLY A 150 -12.73 -14.42 1.42
N ILE A 151 -11.61 -14.50 0.70
CA ILE A 151 -11.48 -15.19 -0.59
C ILE A 151 -10.30 -16.18 -0.52
N SER A 152 -10.29 -17.19 -1.40
CA SER A 152 -9.15 -18.10 -1.54
C SER A 152 -7.93 -17.39 -2.12
N SER A 153 -6.73 -17.77 -1.66
CA SER A 153 -5.44 -17.32 -2.22
C SER A 153 -5.30 -17.57 -3.71
N ASP A 154 -5.97 -18.59 -4.25
CA ASP A 154 -5.94 -18.94 -5.67
C ASP A 154 -6.91 -18.12 -6.53
N ASN A 155 -7.86 -17.41 -5.90
CA ASN A 155 -8.92 -16.67 -6.59
C ASN A 155 -8.52 -15.25 -6.98
N ILE A 156 -7.24 -14.90 -6.94
CA ILE A 156 -6.77 -13.56 -7.28
C ILE A 156 -5.46 -13.60 -8.04
N THR A 157 -5.32 -12.71 -9.02
CA THR A 157 -4.07 -12.51 -9.75
C THR A 157 -3.96 -11.05 -10.21
N PHE A 158 -2.74 -10.52 -10.11
CA PHE A 158 -2.40 -9.21 -10.64
C PHE A 158 -1.91 -9.32 -12.08
N LEU A 159 -2.27 -8.33 -12.90
CA LEU A 159 -1.71 -8.22 -14.23
C LEU A 159 -0.26 -7.73 -14.16
N PRO A 160 0.64 -8.30 -14.99
CA PRO A 160 2.00 -7.84 -15.08
C PRO A 160 2.08 -6.45 -15.76
N PRO A 161 3.16 -5.69 -15.51
CA PRO A 161 3.44 -4.49 -16.29
C PRO A 161 3.77 -4.86 -17.75
N SER A 162 3.79 -3.86 -18.63
CA SER A 162 4.14 -4.08 -20.06
C SER A 162 5.58 -4.55 -20.27
N LYS A 163 6.47 -4.30 -19.30
CA LYS A 163 7.89 -4.69 -19.31
C LYS A 163 8.36 -5.04 -17.90
N ASP A 164 9.58 -5.55 -17.76
CA ASP A 164 10.18 -5.92 -16.45
C ASP A 164 9.35 -6.93 -15.65
N GLN A 165 8.57 -7.75 -16.35
CA GLN A 165 7.57 -8.65 -15.76
C GLN A 165 8.18 -9.68 -14.80
N THR A 166 9.44 -10.05 -15.00
CA THR A 166 10.14 -11.03 -14.15
C THR A 166 10.56 -10.46 -12.81
N ASN A 167 10.53 -9.13 -12.64
CA ASN A 167 10.96 -8.48 -11.41
C ASN A 167 9.90 -8.54 -10.32
N PHE A 168 8.63 -8.80 -10.67
CA PHE A 168 7.51 -8.77 -9.74
C PHE A 168 6.86 -10.14 -9.56
N CYS A 169 6.06 -10.25 -8.50
CA CYS A 169 5.21 -11.40 -8.21
C CYS A 169 3.74 -10.99 -8.27
N TYR A 170 2.84 -11.87 -8.71
CA TYR A 170 1.49 -11.49 -9.15
C TYR A 170 0.34 -12.20 -8.42
N ASN A 171 0.66 -13.24 -7.67
CA ASN A 171 -0.31 -13.99 -6.87
C ASN A 171 0.37 -14.49 -5.60
N VAL A 172 -0.43 -14.98 -4.65
CA VAL A 172 0.06 -15.40 -3.33
C VAL A 172 1.24 -16.37 -3.45
N SER A 173 1.10 -17.41 -4.27
CA SER A 173 2.12 -18.45 -4.47
C SER A 173 3.43 -17.85 -5.00
N SER A 174 3.39 -17.11 -6.11
CA SER A 174 4.58 -16.47 -6.68
C SER A 174 5.26 -15.50 -5.72
N CYS A 175 4.49 -14.71 -4.96
CA CYS A 175 5.07 -13.78 -3.99
C CYS A 175 5.69 -14.51 -2.80
N TYR A 176 5.12 -15.63 -2.37
CA TYR A 176 5.71 -16.44 -1.31
C TYR A 176 6.99 -17.13 -1.79
N SER A 177 7.04 -17.58 -3.05
CA SER A 177 8.26 -18.16 -3.64
C SER A 177 9.39 -17.14 -3.77
N SER A 178 9.10 -15.93 -4.27
CA SER A 178 10.12 -14.90 -4.48
C SER A 178 10.52 -14.17 -3.19
N PHE A 179 9.58 -13.94 -2.27
CA PHE A 179 9.79 -13.11 -1.08
C PHE A 179 9.18 -13.74 0.18
N PRO A 180 9.59 -14.97 0.57
CA PRO A 180 8.93 -15.75 1.61
C PRO A 180 8.90 -15.05 2.97
N GLU A 181 10.01 -14.43 3.37
CA GLU A 181 10.12 -13.79 4.68
C GLU A 181 9.25 -12.54 4.80
N THR A 182 9.15 -11.76 3.72
CA THR A 182 8.28 -10.57 3.68
C THR A 182 6.80 -10.98 3.69
N MET A 183 6.41 -11.99 2.91
CA MET A 183 5.05 -12.53 2.93
C MET A 183 4.67 -13.09 4.30
N LYS A 184 5.53 -13.87 4.96
CA LYS A 184 5.30 -14.38 6.32
C LYS A 184 5.11 -13.25 7.33
N LYS A 185 5.94 -12.20 7.28
CA LYS A 185 5.82 -11.04 8.19
C LYS A 185 4.50 -10.31 8.01
N TRP A 186 4.07 -10.07 6.77
CA TRP A 186 2.78 -9.45 6.50
C TRP A 186 1.60 -10.34 6.89
N ASN A 187 1.64 -11.63 6.56
CA ASN A 187 0.61 -12.58 6.96
C ASN A 187 0.49 -12.61 8.49
N LYS A 188 1.63 -12.70 9.20
CA LYS A 188 1.66 -12.64 10.66
C LYS A 188 1.12 -11.32 11.19
N PHE A 189 1.43 -10.20 10.55
CA PHE A 189 0.82 -8.90 10.88
C PHE A 189 -0.70 -9.00 10.83
N TYR A 190 -1.33 -9.49 9.75
CA TYR A 190 -2.78 -9.60 9.67
C TYR A 190 -3.40 -10.62 10.62
N GLN A 191 -2.73 -11.74 10.87
CA GLN A 191 -3.17 -12.72 11.88
C GLN A 191 -3.15 -12.13 13.29
N VAL A 192 -2.06 -11.43 13.66
CA VAL A 192 -1.92 -10.78 14.96
C VAL A 192 -2.85 -9.59 15.06
N PHE A 193 -3.00 -8.80 14.01
CA PHE A 193 -3.95 -7.69 13.92
C PHE A 193 -5.38 -8.18 14.18
N GLY A 194 -5.76 -9.34 13.63
CA GLY A 194 -7.04 -9.96 13.92
C GLY A 194 -7.25 -10.31 15.40
N VAL A 195 -6.18 -10.67 16.12
CA VAL A 195 -6.22 -11.17 17.51
C VAL A 195 -5.96 -10.06 18.54
N PHE A 196 -5.01 -9.16 18.30
CA PHE A 196 -4.56 -8.09 19.20
C PHE A 196 -5.68 -7.09 19.51
N PHE A 197 -6.50 -6.77 18.50
CA PHE A 197 -7.66 -5.88 18.64
C PHE A 197 -8.89 -6.53 19.31
N LEU A 198 -8.91 -7.86 19.43
CA LEU A 198 -9.96 -8.58 20.16
C LEU A 198 -9.70 -8.62 21.67
N VAL A 199 -8.45 -8.43 22.12
CA VAL A 199 -8.02 -8.84 23.47
C VAL A 199 -7.59 -7.67 24.39
N LEU A 200 -7.30 -6.46 23.88
CA LEU A 200 -6.79 -5.36 24.71
C LEU A 200 -7.83 -4.27 25.06
N PRO A 201 -7.93 -3.85 26.34
CA PRO A 201 -8.73 -2.71 26.76
C PRO A 201 -8.10 -1.36 26.39
N TYR A 202 -8.97 -0.39 26.11
CA TYR A 202 -8.73 0.96 25.58
C TYR A 202 -7.53 1.78 26.09
N PRO A 203 -7.15 1.79 27.39
CA PRO A 203 -6.19 2.78 27.88
C PRO A 203 -4.76 2.55 27.39
N ILE A 204 -4.40 1.31 27.05
CA ILE A 204 -3.03 0.93 26.64
C ILE A 204 -2.76 1.32 25.16
N PHE A 205 -3.83 1.50 24.38
CA PHE A 205 -3.78 1.68 22.94
C PHE A 205 -3.27 3.06 22.50
N SER A 206 -3.63 4.14 23.23
CA SER A 206 -3.21 5.51 22.87
C SER A 206 -1.70 5.73 22.97
N HIS A 207 -1.02 5.02 23.89
CA HIS A 207 0.43 5.10 24.04
C HIS A 207 1.18 4.23 23.01
N GLN A 208 0.57 3.11 22.56
CA GLN A 208 1.20 2.21 21.60
C GLN A 208 1.02 2.62 20.13
N ILE A 209 -0.01 3.40 19.75
CA ILE A 209 -0.14 3.90 18.36
C ILE A 209 1.07 4.76 17.96
N ASN A 210 1.56 5.61 18.88
CA ASN A 210 2.79 6.38 18.68
C ASN A 210 4.03 5.47 18.51
N CYS A 211 4.03 4.29 19.12
CA CYS A 211 5.05 3.27 18.93
C CYS A 211 4.83 2.40 17.66
N ILE A 212 3.62 2.31 17.10
CA ILE A 212 3.31 1.54 15.87
C ILE A 212 3.57 2.37 14.59
N GLN A 213 3.58 3.70 14.68
CA GLN A 213 4.14 4.56 13.63
C GLN A 213 5.67 4.36 13.45
N SER A 214 6.38 3.80 14.45
CA SER A 214 7.79 3.43 14.34
C SER A 214 8.04 2.24 13.39
N PRO A 215 7.26 1.14 13.44
CA PRO A 215 7.22 0.13 12.40
C PRO A 215 7.05 0.73 11.01
N LEU A 216 6.13 1.68 10.75
CA LEU A 216 5.98 2.27 9.41
C LEU A 216 7.28 2.96 8.92
N LYS A 217 8.02 3.59 9.84
CA LYS A 217 9.39 4.12 9.60
C LYS A 217 10.43 3.02 9.37
N SER A 218 10.34 1.92 10.11
CA SER A 218 11.16 0.72 9.90
C SER A 218 10.79 -0.01 8.60
N TRP A 219 9.54 0.06 8.16
CA TRP A 219 8.99 -0.55 6.95
C TRP A 219 9.43 0.22 5.71
N LEU A 220 9.46 1.55 5.75
CA LEU A 220 10.11 2.38 4.73
C LEU A 220 11.62 2.11 4.67
N HIS A 221 12.27 1.91 5.82
CA HIS A 221 13.68 1.46 5.89
C HIS A 221 13.89 0.06 5.32
N SER A 222 13.00 -0.90 5.60
CA SER A 222 13.07 -2.27 5.10
C SER A 222 12.75 -2.38 3.61
N ALA A 223 11.81 -1.57 3.09
CA ALA A 223 11.55 -1.45 1.66
C ALA A 223 12.77 -0.87 0.92
N CYS A 224 13.45 0.10 1.52
CA CYS A 224 14.73 0.62 1.02
C CYS A 224 15.82 -0.46 1.03
N LEU A 225 15.95 -1.23 2.11
CA LEU A 225 16.94 -2.32 2.24
C LEU A 225 16.68 -3.51 1.29
N LEU A 226 15.42 -3.87 1.04
CA LEU A 226 15.07 -4.95 0.12
C LEU A 226 15.46 -4.63 -1.34
N TYR A 227 15.38 -3.37 -1.76
CA TYR A 227 15.87 -2.94 -3.08
C TYR A 227 17.39 -3.00 -3.20
N PHE A 228 18.13 -2.66 -2.13
CA PHE A 228 19.60 -2.78 -2.09
C PHE A 228 20.12 -4.21 -1.93
N GLN A 229 19.26 -5.18 -1.62
CA GLN A 229 19.61 -6.60 -1.63
C GLN A 229 19.25 -7.29 -2.96
N ALA A 230 18.38 -6.67 -3.76
CA ALA A 230 17.93 -7.19 -5.05
C ALA A 230 18.70 -6.61 -6.27
N ASN A 231 19.62 -5.66 -6.03
CA ASN A 231 20.54 -5.08 -7.03
C ASN A 231 21.99 -5.09 -6.52
#